data_AF-A0A9R1B5W7-F1
#
_entry.id   AF-A0A9R1B5W7-F1
#
_cell.length_a   1.000
_cell.length_b   1.000
_cell.length_c   1.000
_cell.angle_alpha   90.00
_cell.angle_beta   90.00
_cell.angle_gamma   90.00
#
_symmetry.space_group_name_H-M   'P 1'
#
loop_
_entity.id
_entity.type
_entity.pdbx_description
1 polymer ?
#
loop_
_entity_poly.entity_id
_entity_poly.type
_entity_poly.pdbx_seq_one_letter_code
_entity_poly.pdbx_strand_id
1 'polypeptide(L)'
;MVACAEGIGVARGSGMFRQALQAVSYFSEEKIAARVDYLKKTFRWSDAEVGIAVSKAPSLLRSSKKMLQHRSEFLISEAGLGPAYIAHRPDMLVLSVEVRLRPRYYVMKFLKENGLLSHGRDYYTMVSISEKLFVEKFICPHNQAAPHLAEDYAAACVGEVPARFRFT
;
A
#
# COMPACT_ATOMS: atom_id res chain seq x y z
N MET A 1 23.30 4.44 -15.79
CA MET A 1 21.98 4.93 -15.30
C MET A 1 20.84 4.61 -16.26
N VAL A 2 20.87 5.08 -17.52
CA VAL A 2 19.80 4.83 -18.50
C VAL A 2 19.54 3.34 -18.73
N ALA A 3 20.57 2.56 -19.07
CA ALA A 3 20.44 1.11 -19.26
C ALA A 3 19.92 0.38 -18.01
N CYS A 4 20.27 0.86 -16.83
CA CYS A 4 19.80 0.29 -15.56
C CYS A 4 18.32 0.62 -15.30
N ALA A 5 17.87 1.84 -15.60
CA ALA A 5 16.45 2.21 -15.53
C ALA A 5 15.58 1.39 -16.50
N GLU A 6 16.12 1.09 -17.69
CA GLU A 6 15.47 0.19 -18.65
C GLU A 6 15.48 -1.26 -18.15
N GLY A 7 16.58 -1.72 -17.54
CA GLY A 7 16.72 -3.06 -16.96
C GLY A 7 15.78 -3.36 -15.80
N ILE A 8 15.29 -2.35 -15.07
CA ILE A 8 14.23 -2.51 -14.07
C ILE A 8 12.80 -2.39 -14.66
N GLY A 9 12.68 -2.41 -15.99
CA GLY A 9 11.41 -2.46 -16.69
C GLY A 9 10.75 -1.11 -16.98
N VAL A 10 11.47 0.02 -16.85
CA VAL A 10 10.91 1.36 -17.13
C VAL A 10 11.39 1.89 -18.48
N ALA A 11 10.48 1.99 -19.44
CA ALA A 11 10.77 2.52 -20.77
C ALA A 11 11.08 4.03 -20.75
N ARG A 12 11.96 4.50 -21.65
CA ARG A 12 12.34 5.93 -21.76
C ARG A 12 11.17 6.89 -21.96
N GLY A 13 10.14 6.45 -22.69
CA GLY A 13 8.93 7.23 -22.93
C GLY A 13 7.94 7.26 -21.75
N SER A 14 8.21 6.52 -20.66
CA SER A 14 7.35 6.48 -19.49
C SER A 14 7.49 7.73 -18.63
N GLY A 15 6.37 8.24 -18.10
CA GLY A 15 6.40 9.28 -17.07
C GLY A 15 7.16 8.87 -15.79
N MET A 16 7.36 7.57 -15.57
CA MET A 16 8.15 7.04 -14.45
C MET A 16 9.66 7.05 -14.71
N PHE A 17 10.13 7.38 -15.92
CA PHE A 17 11.55 7.26 -16.27
C PHE A 17 12.45 8.16 -15.43
N ARG A 18 12.00 9.39 -15.11
CA ARG A 18 12.73 10.28 -14.19
C ARG A 18 12.89 9.68 -12.80
N GLN A 19 11.83 9.06 -12.27
CA GLN A 19 11.84 8.41 -10.97
C GLN A 19 12.75 7.16 -10.98
N ALA A 20 12.74 6.41 -12.08
CA ALA A 20 13.63 5.27 -12.30
C ALA A 20 15.10 5.69 -12.28
N LEU A 21 15.47 6.74 -13.04
CA LEU A 21 16.82 7.29 -13.04
C LEU A 21 17.25 7.71 -11.63
N GLN A 22 16.39 8.40 -10.89
CA GLN A 22 16.68 8.82 -9.52
C GLN A 22 16.77 7.65 -8.53
N ALA A 23 16.02 6.57 -8.77
CA ALA A 23 16.06 5.37 -7.93
C ALA A 23 17.39 4.61 -8.08
N VAL A 24 17.91 4.53 -9.31
CA VAL A 24 19.13 3.77 -9.62
C VAL A 24 20.41 4.58 -9.51
N SER A 25 20.35 5.92 -9.50
CA SER A 25 21.54 6.79 -9.55
C SER A 25 22.53 6.61 -8.40
N TYR A 26 22.07 6.09 -7.26
CA TYR A 26 22.88 5.92 -6.04
C TYR A 26 23.36 4.49 -5.80
N PHE A 27 23.05 3.55 -6.70
CA PHE A 27 23.31 2.13 -6.49
C PHE A 27 24.11 1.54 -7.66
N SER A 28 25.00 0.61 -7.34
CA SER A 28 25.59 -0.27 -8.35
C SER A 28 24.56 -1.30 -8.80
N GLU A 29 24.81 -1.97 -9.92
CA GLU A 29 23.91 -2.99 -10.46
C GLU A 29 23.71 -4.15 -9.47
N GLU A 30 24.76 -4.56 -8.76
CA GLU A 30 24.68 -5.61 -7.73
C GLU A 30 23.80 -5.17 -6.55
N LYS A 31 23.90 -3.89 -6.14
CA LYS A 31 23.04 -3.34 -5.09
C LYS A 31 21.58 -3.28 -5.53
N ILE A 32 21.32 -3.00 -6.80
CA ILE A 32 19.95 -2.98 -7.35
C ILE A 32 19.39 -4.40 -7.38
N ALA A 33 20.14 -5.37 -7.89
CA ALA A 33 19.75 -6.78 -7.89
C ALA A 33 19.45 -7.29 -6.47
N ALA A 34 20.30 -6.96 -5.49
CA ALA A 34 20.07 -7.32 -4.10
C ALA A 34 18.81 -6.66 -3.49
N ARG A 35 18.47 -5.44 -3.91
CA ARG A 35 17.24 -4.75 -3.49
C ARG A 35 15.99 -5.39 -4.12
N VAL A 36 16.07 -5.77 -5.39
CA VAL A 36 14.98 -6.48 -6.10
C VAL A 36 14.74 -7.85 -5.45
N ASP A 37 15.79 -8.63 -5.19
CA ASP A 37 15.68 -9.92 -4.49
C ASP A 37 15.06 -9.77 -3.09
N TYR A 38 15.45 -8.72 -2.38
CA TYR A 38 14.85 -8.42 -1.08
C TYR A 38 13.35 -8.09 -1.18
N LEU A 39 12.92 -7.33 -2.18
CA LEU A 39 11.50 -7.05 -2.44
C LEU A 39 10.73 -8.34 -2.74
N LYS A 40 11.28 -9.22 -3.59
CA LYS A 40 10.68 -10.52 -3.91
C LYS A 40 10.41 -11.34 -2.64
N LYS A 41 11.42 -11.48 -1.79
CA LYS A 41 11.33 -12.24 -0.53
C LYS A 41 10.34 -11.61 0.45
N THR A 42 10.38 -10.28 0.59
CA THR A 42 9.55 -9.55 1.57
C THR A 42 8.07 -9.59 1.21
N PHE A 43 7.72 -9.43 -0.07
CA PHE A 43 6.33 -9.40 -0.54
C PHE A 43 5.86 -10.72 -1.16
N ARG A 44 6.70 -11.76 -1.16
CA ARG A 44 6.44 -13.07 -1.76
C ARG A 44 6.10 -12.97 -3.25
N TRP A 45 6.79 -12.08 -3.96
CA TRP A 45 6.60 -11.86 -5.38
C TRP A 45 7.47 -12.79 -6.24
N SER A 46 6.89 -13.24 -7.34
CA SER A 46 7.58 -13.78 -8.51
C SER A 46 8.41 -12.70 -9.23
N ASP A 47 9.25 -13.12 -10.17
CA ASP A 47 10.03 -12.21 -11.03
C ASP A 47 9.14 -11.27 -11.85
N ALA A 48 8.02 -11.77 -12.36
CA ALA A 48 7.05 -10.96 -13.10
C ALA A 48 6.41 -9.90 -12.19
N GLU A 49 5.97 -10.29 -10.99
CA GLU A 49 5.32 -9.38 -10.04
C GLU A 49 6.25 -8.27 -9.53
N VAL A 50 7.50 -8.60 -9.19
CA VAL A 50 8.46 -7.56 -8.78
C VAL A 50 8.79 -6.61 -9.94
N GLY A 51 8.84 -7.12 -11.18
CA GLY A 51 9.01 -6.27 -12.37
C GLY A 51 7.85 -5.28 -12.55
N ILE A 52 6.61 -5.73 -12.36
CA ILE A 52 5.43 -4.86 -12.39
C ILE A 52 5.50 -3.81 -11.27
N ALA A 53 5.84 -4.23 -10.05
CA ALA A 53 5.89 -3.32 -8.90
C ALA A 53 6.98 -2.25 -9.05
N VAL A 54 8.20 -2.66 -9.42
CA VAL A 54 9.35 -1.75 -9.56
C VAL A 54 9.19 -0.82 -10.76
N SER A 55 8.60 -1.29 -11.87
CA SER A 55 8.38 -0.42 -13.04
C SER A 55 7.36 0.69 -12.77
N LYS A 56 6.34 0.42 -11.93
CA LYS A 56 5.34 1.40 -11.50
C LYS A 56 5.81 2.27 -10.35
N ALA A 57 6.61 1.75 -9.43
CA ALA A 57 7.13 2.48 -8.27
C ALA A 57 8.64 2.23 -8.04
N PRO A 58 9.53 2.83 -8.87
CA PRO A 58 10.98 2.64 -8.74
C PRO A 58 11.53 3.08 -7.37
N SER A 59 10.84 3.99 -6.69
CA SER A 59 11.18 4.49 -5.35
C SER A 59 11.24 3.40 -4.28
N LEU A 60 10.62 2.23 -4.51
CA LEU A 60 10.73 1.06 -3.63
C LEU A 60 12.17 0.59 -3.44
N LEU A 61 13.02 0.73 -4.46
CA LEU A 61 14.44 0.36 -4.39
C LEU A 61 15.20 1.18 -3.34
N ARG A 62 14.73 2.40 -3.04
CA ARG A 62 15.32 3.29 -2.04
C ARG A 62 14.73 3.12 -0.65
N SER A 63 13.63 2.41 -0.50
CA SER A 63 12.97 2.23 0.81
C SER A 63 13.86 1.45 1.77
N SER A 64 13.78 1.75 3.06
CA SER A 64 14.53 1.00 4.06
C SER A 64 13.95 -0.41 4.22
N LYS A 65 14.81 -1.38 4.53
CA LYS A 65 14.40 -2.77 4.77
C LYS A 65 13.32 -2.87 5.85
N LYS A 66 13.52 -2.17 6.97
CA LYS A 66 12.56 -2.10 8.09
C LYS A 66 11.19 -1.60 7.64
N MET A 67 11.13 -0.55 6.82
CA MET A 67 9.86 0.01 6.33
C MET A 67 9.14 -0.97 5.40
N LEU A 68 9.88 -1.63 4.50
CA LEU A 68 9.30 -2.62 3.59
C LEU A 68 8.76 -3.84 4.35
N GLN A 69 9.51 -4.33 5.34
CA GLN A 69 9.05 -5.41 6.24
C GLN A 69 7.78 -5.02 6.96
N HIS A 70 7.75 -3.86 7.61
CA HIS A 70 6.59 -3.39 8.35
C HIS A 70 5.34 -3.30 7.47
N ARG A 71 5.49 -2.76 6.25
CA ARG A 71 4.40 -2.72 5.25
C ARG A 71 3.96 -4.11 4.81
N SER A 72 4.90 -5.03 4.57
CA SER A 72 4.57 -6.39 4.14
C SER A 72 3.82 -7.18 5.22
N GLU A 73 4.23 -7.04 6.48
CA GLU A 73 3.63 -7.71 7.62
C GLU A 73 2.17 -7.28 7.78
N PHE A 74 1.92 -5.98 7.74
CA PHE A 74 0.56 -5.46 7.75
C PHE A 74 -0.24 -5.93 6.53
N LEU A 75 0.24 -5.71 5.30
CA LEU A 75 -0.56 -5.93 4.10
C LEU A 75 -0.85 -7.41 3.82
N ILE A 76 0.11 -8.30 4.08
CA ILE A 76 -0.02 -9.72 3.80
C ILE A 76 -0.58 -10.46 5.01
N SER A 77 -0.01 -10.27 6.20
CA SER A 77 -0.38 -11.06 7.37
C SER A 77 -1.64 -10.53 8.07
N GLU A 78 -1.77 -9.21 8.25
CA GLU A 78 -2.89 -8.60 8.98
C GLU A 78 -4.10 -8.32 8.06
N ALA A 79 -3.84 -7.75 6.87
CA ALA A 79 -4.88 -7.39 5.90
C ALA A 79 -5.21 -8.49 4.89
N GLY A 80 -4.42 -9.58 4.86
CA GLY A 80 -4.70 -10.76 4.03
C GLY A 80 -4.63 -10.52 2.52
N LEU A 81 -3.91 -9.49 2.05
CA LEU A 81 -3.84 -9.18 0.62
C LEU A 81 -2.91 -10.15 -0.11
N GLY A 82 -3.36 -10.61 -1.28
CA GLY A 82 -2.55 -11.45 -2.15
C GLY A 82 -1.33 -10.72 -2.72
N PRO A 83 -0.15 -11.37 -2.83
CA PRO A 83 1.06 -10.77 -3.41
C PRO A 83 0.85 -10.10 -4.76
N ALA A 84 0.15 -10.77 -5.69
CA ALA A 84 -0.17 -10.25 -7.02
C ALA A 84 -0.99 -8.94 -6.96
N TYR A 85 -1.95 -8.85 -6.03
CA TYR A 85 -2.77 -7.66 -5.84
C TYR A 85 -1.91 -6.45 -5.46
N ILE A 86 -0.95 -6.65 -4.55
CA ILE A 86 -0.02 -5.61 -4.09
C ILE A 86 0.96 -5.23 -5.22
N ALA A 87 1.49 -6.21 -5.95
CA ALA A 87 2.43 -5.96 -7.06
C ALA A 87 1.86 -5.04 -8.13
N HIS A 88 0.55 -5.19 -8.43
CA HIS A 88 -0.13 -4.36 -9.43
C HIS A 88 -0.47 -2.95 -8.94
N ARG A 89 -0.36 -2.70 -7.63
CA ARG A 89 -0.76 -1.47 -6.93
C ARG A 89 0.33 -0.98 -5.97
N PRO A 90 1.60 -0.86 -6.41
CA PRO A 90 2.72 -0.60 -5.50
C PRO A 90 2.66 0.79 -4.87
N ASP A 91 1.83 1.71 -5.36
CA ASP A 91 1.63 3.04 -4.77
C ASP A 91 1.12 2.97 -3.31
N MET A 92 0.40 1.90 -2.94
CA MET A 92 0.01 1.73 -1.53
C MET A 92 1.21 1.50 -0.62
N LEU A 93 2.33 1.02 -1.16
CA LEU A 93 3.57 0.78 -0.43
C LEU A 93 4.35 2.06 -0.15
N VAL A 94 3.90 3.24 -0.58
CA VAL A 94 4.48 4.52 -0.12
C VAL A 94 3.70 5.14 1.03
N LEU A 95 2.52 4.63 1.36
CA LEU A 95 1.65 5.14 2.42
C LEU A 95 2.14 4.69 3.82
N SER A 96 1.77 5.44 4.85
CA SER A 96 2.01 5.05 6.26
C SER A 96 1.06 3.93 6.65
N VAL A 97 1.61 2.92 7.33
CA VAL A 97 0.83 1.81 7.87
C VAL A 97 -0.11 2.31 8.95
N GLU A 98 0.43 3.08 9.89
CA GLU A 98 -0.18 3.52 11.12
C GLU A 98 -1.23 4.61 10.90
N VAL A 99 -0.96 5.55 9.99
CA VAL A 99 -1.81 6.74 9.80
C VAL A 99 -2.85 6.52 8.70
N ARG A 100 -2.58 5.67 7.70
CA ARG A 100 -3.47 5.53 6.53
C ARG A 100 -3.90 4.11 6.23
N LEU A 101 -2.97 3.16 6.10
CA LEU A 101 -3.33 1.82 5.64
C LEU A 101 -4.19 1.10 6.69
N ARG A 102 -3.73 1.03 7.93
CA ARG A 102 -4.40 0.32 9.02
C ARG A 102 -5.71 0.99 9.45
N PRO A 103 -5.79 2.32 9.68
CA PRO A 103 -7.07 2.94 10.04
C PRO A 103 -8.16 2.72 8.98
N ARG A 104 -7.80 2.83 7.70
CA ARG A 104 -8.76 2.61 6.60
C ARG A 104 -9.08 1.13 6.38
N TYR A 105 -8.17 0.22 6.72
CA TYR A 105 -8.44 -1.21 6.75
C TYR A 105 -9.48 -1.55 7.82
N TYR A 106 -9.35 -0.98 9.02
CA TYR A 106 -10.32 -1.18 10.09
C TYR A 106 -11.71 -0.67 9.72
N VAL A 107 -11.81 0.52 9.13
CA VAL A 107 -13.08 1.03 8.60
C VAL A 107 -13.65 0.07 7.55
N MET A 108 -12.83 -0.37 6.58
CA MET A 108 -13.29 -1.32 5.56
C MET A 108 -13.83 -2.61 6.18
N LYS A 109 -13.10 -3.19 7.14
CA LYS A 109 -13.46 -4.44 7.79
C LYS A 109 -14.74 -4.29 8.61
N PHE A 110 -14.85 -3.23 9.41
CA PHE A 110 -16.06 -2.87 10.14
C PHE A 110 -17.28 -2.73 9.22
N LEU A 111 -17.15 -1.94 8.14
CA LEU A 111 -18.26 -1.74 7.20
C LEU A 111 -18.66 -3.05 6.52
N LYS A 112 -17.70 -3.92 6.20
CA LYS A 112 -17.96 -5.21 5.57
C LYS A 112 -18.70 -6.16 6.52
N GLU A 113 -18.27 -6.27 7.77
CA GLU A 113 -18.90 -7.14 8.77
C GLU A 113 -20.31 -6.67 9.15
N ASN A 114 -20.57 -5.36 9.08
CA ASN A 114 -21.90 -4.80 9.34
C ASN A 114 -22.80 -4.71 8.09
N GLY A 115 -22.37 -5.24 6.95
CA GLY A 115 -23.15 -5.19 5.70
C GLY A 115 -23.33 -3.77 5.12
N LEU A 116 -22.50 -2.81 5.56
CA LEU A 116 -22.55 -1.41 5.16
C LEU A 116 -21.66 -1.09 3.95
N LEU A 117 -20.79 -2.02 3.54
CA LEU A 117 -19.92 -1.86 2.38
C LEU A 117 -20.53 -2.48 1.12
N SER A 118 -20.80 -1.66 0.11
CA SER A 118 -21.31 -2.14 -1.19
C SER A 118 -20.32 -3.09 -1.87
N HIS A 119 -20.84 -4.14 -2.53
CA HIS A 119 -20.03 -5.07 -3.31
C HIS A 119 -19.15 -4.33 -4.34
N GLY A 120 -17.87 -4.71 -4.41
CA GLY A 120 -16.92 -4.20 -5.41
C GLY A 120 -16.06 -3.00 -4.99
N ARG A 121 -16.19 -2.45 -3.77
CA ARG A 121 -15.22 -1.46 -3.28
C ARG A 121 -13.95 -2.17 -2.80
N ASP A 122 -12.86 -1.99 -3.54
CA ASP A 122 -11.57 -2.59 -3.19
C ASP A 122 -10.81 -1.76 -2.14
N TYR A 123 -9.95 -2.44 -1.37
CA TYR A 123 -9.15 -1.82 -0.33
C TYR A 123 -8.21 -0.73 -0.88
N TYR A 124 -7.72 -0.92 -2.11
CA TYR A 124 -6.83 0.03 -2.76
C TYR A 124 -7.50 1.37 -3.00
N THR A 125 -8.74 1.38 -3.46
CA THR A 125 -9.53 2.60 -3.67
C THR A 125 -9.68 3.36 -2.36
N MET A 126 -9.91 2.64 -1.24
CA MET A 126 -10.04 3.27 0.08
C MET A 126 -8.74 3.94 0.52
N VAL A 127 -7.56 3.38 0.27
CA VAL A 127 -6.28 3.97 0.69
C VAL A 127 -5.71 5.00 -0.29
N SER A 128 -6.11 4.95 -1.56
CA SER A 128 -5.57 5.81 -2.62
C SER A 128 -6.22 7.19 -2.71
N ILE A 129 -7.45 7.34 -2.21
CA ILE A 129 -8.16 8.65 -2.24
C ILE A 129 -7.72 9.58 -1.10
N SER A 130 -7.97 10.88 -1.27
CA SER A 130 -7.69 11.88 -0.24
C SER A 130 -8.48 11.64 1.05
N GLU A 131 -8.03 12.24 2.15
CA GLU A 131 -8.71 12.16 3.44
C GLU A 131 -10.17 12.62 3.36
N LYS A 132 -10.38 13.80 2.78
CA LYS A 132 -11.71 14.36 2.55
C LYS A 132 -12.63 13.38 1.81
N LEU A 133 -12.16 12.83 0.68
CA LEU A 133 -12.96 11.89 -0.12
C LEU A 133 -13.19 10.57 0.61
N PHE A 134 -12.26 10.13 1.45
CA PHE A 134 -12.43 8.94 2.26
C PHE A 134 -13.56 9.11 3.28
N VAL A 135 -13.53 10.20 4.05
CA VAL A 135 -14.56 10.53 5.04
C VAL A 135 -15.93 10.66 4.36
N GLU A 136 -16.02 11.41 3.27
CA GLU A 136 -17.27 11.63 2.52
C GLU A 136 -17.87 10.33 1.96
N LYS A 137 -17.04 9.38 1.50
CA LYS A 137 -17.51 8.16 0.83
C LYS A 137 -17.71 6.94 1.73
N PHE A 138 -17.00 6.88 2.87
CA PHE A 138 -16.90 5.69 3.70
C PHE A 138 -17.22 5.92 5.18
N ILE A 139 -17.36 7.17 5.63
CA ILE A 139 -17.72 7.48 7.02
C ILE A 139 -19.08 8.17 7.06
N CYS A 140 -19.21 9.35 6.45
CA CYS A 140 -20.44 10.16 6.48
C CYS A 140 -21.73 9.42 6.10
N PRO A 141 -21.74 8.52 5.08
CA PRO A 141 -22.96 7.80 4.70
C PRO A 141 -23.50 6.88 5.80
N HIS A 142 -22.69 6.56 6.81
CA HIS A 142 -23.02 5.59 7.85
C HIS A 142 -23.26 6.23 9.21
N ASN A 143 -23.34 7.57 9.32
CA ASN A 143 -23.49 8.26 10.60
C ASN A 143 -24.72 7.81 11.43
N GLN A 144 -25.80 7.35 10.79
CA GLN A 144 -26.97 6.82 11.50
C GLN A 144 -26.78 5.35 11.93
N ALA A 145 -26.22 4.51 11.06
CA ALA A 145 -26.04 3.08 11.32
C ALA A 145 -24.80 2.76 12.19
N ALA A 146 -23.81 3.65 12.18
CA ALA A 146 -22.53 3.52 12.89
C ALA A 146 -22.09 4.89 13.43
N PRO A 147 -22.79 5.43 14.45
CA PRO A 147 -22.57 6.81 14.94
C PRO A 147 -21.16 7.08 15.45
N HIS A 148 -20.46 6.05 15.93
CA HIS A 148 -19.09 6.16 16.47
C HIS A 148 -18.00 5.92 15.43
N LEU A 149 -18.33 5.61 14.17
CA LEU A 149 -17.33 5.24 13.16
C LEU A 149 -16.30 6.36 12.90
N ALA A 150 -16.75 7.62 12.92
CA ALA A 150 -15.87 8.76 12.74
C ALA A 150 -14.87 8.92 13.89
N GLU A 151 -15.34 8.73 15.13
CA GLU A 151 -14.53 8.78 16.36
C GLU A 151 -13.52 7.64 16.39
N ASP A 152 -13.99 6.41 16.11
CA ASP A 152 -13.16 5.21 16.04
C ASP A 152 -12.08 5.35 14.96
N TYR A 153 -12.41 5.91 13.79
CA TYR A 153 -11.42 6.19 12.74
C TYR A 153 -10.41 7.26 13.15
N ALA A 154 -10.83 8.35 13.80
CA ALA A 154 -9.94 9.41 14.27
C ALA A 154 -8.96 8.87 15.33
N ALA A 155 -9.43 8.05 16.27
CA ALA A 155 -8.60 7.37 17.26
C ALA A 155 -7.60 6.42 16.59
N ALA A 156 -8.04 5.67 15.57
CA ALA A 156 -7.15 4.80 14.79
C ALA A 156 -6.03 5.58 14.08
N CYS A 157 -6.31 6.77 13.56
CA CYS A 157 -5.31 7.62 12.89
C CYS A 157 -4.20 8.12 13.82
N VAL A 158 -4.44 8.16 15.13
CA VAL A 158 -3.43 8.50 16.16
C VAL A 158 -2.81 7.28 16.83
N GLY A 159 -3.11 6.07 16.34
CA GLY A 159 -2.49 4.82 16.76
C GLY A 159 -3.26 4.01 17.80
N GLU A 160 -4.46 4.46 18.19
CA GLU A 160 -5.32 3.71 19.09
C GLU A 160 -6.07 2.60 18.34
N VAL A 161 -6.47 1.53 19.02
CA VAL A 161 -7.33 0.49 18.44
C VAL A 161 -8.65 0.47 19.20
N PRO A 162 -9.67 1.18 18.70
CA PRO A 162 -11.00 1.19 19.29
C PRO A 162 -11.57 -0.21 19.44
N ALA A 163 -12.41 -0.41 20.47
CA ALA A 163 -13.01 -1.72 20.75
C ALA A 163 -13.78 -2.28 19.54
N ARG A 164 -14.44 -1.42 18.75
CA ARG A 164 -15.20 -1.81 17.55
C ARG A 164 -14.35 -2.24 16.37
N PHE A 165 -13.03 -1.97 16.42
CA PHE A 165 -12.06 -2.44 15.42
C PHE A 165 -11.28 -3.67 15.90
N ARG A 166 -11.66 -4.27 17.04
CA ARG A 166 -11.12 -5.54 17.51
C ARG A 166 -11.95 -6.66 16.91
N PHE A 167 -11.55 -7.08 15.73
CA PHE A 167 -12.19 -8.16 15.00
C PHE A 167 -11.69 -9.51 15.53
N THR A 168 -12.61 -10.44 15.80
CA THR A 168 -12.32 -11.82 16.21
C THR A 168 -12.08 -12.74 15.03
#